data_AF-A0A3E0NPH3-F1
#
_entry.id   AF-A0A3E0NPH3-F1
#
_cell.length_a   1.000
_cell.length_b   1.000
_cell.length_c   1.000
_cell.angle_alpha   90.00
_cell.angle_beta   90.00
_cell.angle_gamma   90.00
#
_symmetry.space_group_name_H-M   'P 1'
#
loop_
_entity.id
_entity.type
_entity.pdbx_description
1 polymer ?
#
loop_
_entity_poly.entity_id
_entity_poly.type
_entity_poly.pdbx_seq_one_letter_code
_entity_poly.pdbx_strand_id
1 'polypeptide(L)'
;MIIPSGTEIEVDAHGQLSIRTPGNLVIQNSGSYGTIESRQGSIRIEPDVQVEAVNIRCAKVCYVQGSLTAWKVQAQSIELEESARAHIILQETDSLQIGREARLVGNFSSEKELFLLFSRFAEQMRSMPFGFSRRSEIEQASRPRLESVTDERQPRQKALGGGSNGRPDQLPDELFFAQVLLEREAEKAGGGPTYRRVVEQLLTHLRAGDVEALRRDHAELFSQVSHSSDDFSRARQLVSEHFASVA
;
A
#
# COMPACT_ATOMS: atom_id res chain seq x y z
N MET A 1 -18.59 -26.20 13.92
CA MET A 1 -18.57 -25.73 12.52
C MET A 1 -19.99 -25.79 11.96
N ILE A 2 -20.59 -24.64 11.67
CA ILE A 2 -21.90 -24.55 11.00
C ILE A 2 -21.63 -24.11 9.57
N ILE A 3 -22.02 -24.92 8.58
CA ILE A 3 -21.80 -24.62 7.16
C ILE A 3 -23.14 -24.16 6.57
N PRO A 4 -23.31 -22.88 6.22
CA PRO A 4 -24.56 -22.38 5.64
C PRO A 4 -24.81 -22.99 4.26
N SER A 5 -26.08 -23.11 3.88
CA SER A 5 -26.49 -23.61 2.57
C SER A 5 -25.86 -22.79 1.43
N GLY A 6 -25.36 -23.48 0.42
CA GLY A 6 -24.67 -22.85 -0.72
C GLY A 6 -23.19 -22.55 -0.46
N THR A 7 -22.62 -23.05 0.64
CA THR A 7 -21.17 -23.00 0.86
C THR A 7 -20.48 -24.10 0.04
N GLU A 8 -19.55 -23.69 -0.82
CA GLU A 8 -18.69 -24.56 -1.61
C GLU A 8 -17.38 -24.75 -0.83
N ILE A 9 -16.95 -26.01 -0.67
CA ILE A 9 -15.69 -26.36 -0.02
C ILE A 9 -14.92 -27.28 -0.94
N GLU A 10 -13.72 -26.86 -1.31
CA GLU A 10 -12.81 -27.60 -2.18
C GLU A 10 -11.45 -27.75 -1.49
N VAL A 11 -10.76 -28.84 -1.79
CA VAL A 11 -9.38 -29.04 -1.35
C VAL A 11 -8.53 -29.20 -2.60
N ASP A 12 -7.49 -28.39 -2.74
CA ASP A 12 -6.62 -28.45 -3.90
C ASP A 12 -5.60 -29.60 -3.82
N ALA A 13 -4.82 -29.77 -4.89
CA ALA A 13 -3.80 -30.81 -4.98
C ALA A 13 -2.65 -30.66 -3.95
N HIS A 14 -2.54 -29.49 -3.32
CA HIS A 14 -1.56 -29.18 -2.27
C HIS A 14 -2.16 -29.31 -0.87
N GLY A 15 -3.42 -29.74 -0.74
CA GLY A 15 -4.11 -29.91 0.53
C GLY A 15 -4.64 -28.61 1.13
N GLN A 16 -4.67 -27.50 0.38
CA GLN A 16 -5.20 -26.23 0.86
C GLN A 16 -6.72 -26.19 0.74
N LEU A 17 -7.36 -25.68 1.79
CA LEU A 17 -8.81 -25.58 1.85
C LEU A 17 -9.27 -24.30 1.13
N SER A 18 -10.20 -24.43 0.20
CA SER A 18 -10.91 -23.30 -0.41
C SER A 18 -12.36 -23.32 0.06
N ILE A 19 -12.82 -22.20 0.63
CA ILE A 19 -14.16 -22.01 1.15
C ILE A 19 -14.79 -20.84 0.42
N ARG A 20 -15.97 -21.05 -0.18
CA ARG A 20 -16.77 -19.98 -0.76
C ARG A 20 -18.16 -20.03 -0.17
N THR A 21 -18.59 -18.96 0.49
CA THR A 21 -19.91 -18.89 1.12
C THR A 21 -20.70 -17.67 0.65
N PRO A 22 -22.03 -17.76 0.51
CA PRO A 22 -22.86 -16.61 0.17
C PRO A 22 -22.93 -15.59 1.30
N GLY A 23 -22.92 -16.05 2.56
CA GLY A 23 -23.14 -15.22 3.75
C GLY A 23 -21.86 -14.84 4.50
N ASN A 24 -22.00 -14.43 5.76
CA ASN A 24 -20.85 -14.15 6.62
C ASN A 24 -20.08 -15.44 6.93
N LEU A 25 -18.76 -15.33 6.99
CA LEU A 25 -17.87 -16.43 7.31
C LEU A 25 -17.09 -16.12 8.58
N VAL A 26 -17.06 -17.06 9.52
CA VAL A 26 -16.24 -16.97 10.73
C VAL A 26 -15.22 -18.10 10.71
N ILE A 27 -13.94 -17.75 10.75
CA ILE A 27 -12.82 -18.69 10.81
C ILE A 27 -12.40 -18.80 12.27
N GLN A 28 -12.67 -19.98 12.85
CA GLN A 28 -12.42 -20.29 14.26
C GLN A 28 -11.25 -21.26 14.46
N ASN A 29 -10.71 -21.81 13.37
CA ASN A 29 -9.63 -22.79 13.41
C ASN A 29 -8.47 -22.28 12.57
N SER A 30 -7.24 -22.47 13.06
CA SER A 30 -6.03 -22.16 12.32
C SER A 30 -5.86 -23.09 11.14
N GLY A 31 -5.25 -22.59 10.05
CA GLY A 31 -5.01 -23.41 8.88
C GLY A 31 -4.48 -22.64 7.68
N SER A 32 -4.13 -23.42 6.65
CA SER A 32 -3.69 -22.91 5.35
C SER A 32 -4.81 -23.07 4.32
N TYR A 33 -5.14 -21.97 3.66
CA TYR A 33 -6.28 -21.85 2.77
C TYR A 33 -5.80 -21.41 1.38
N GLY A 34 -6.42 -21.97 0.36
CA GLY A 34 -6.25 -21.47 -1.00
C GLY A 34 -7.06 -20.19 -1.14
N THR A 35 -8.38 -20.31 -1.19
CA THR A 35 -9.29 -19.18 -1.28
C THR A 35 -10.29 -19.15 -0.12
N ILE A 36 -10.44 -18.00 0.53
CA ILE A 36 -11.51 -17.73 1.49
C ILE A 36 -12.41 -16.65 0.89
N GLU A 37 -13.63 -17.00 0.49
CA GLU A 37 -14.56 -16.08 -0.15
C GLU A 37 -15.90 -15.99 0.59
N SER A 38 -16.32 -14.77 0.87
CA SER A 38 -17.68 -14.41 1.28
C SER A 38 -18.30 -13.51 0.21
N ARG A 39 -19.23 -14.06 -0.60
CA ARG A 39 -19.76 -13.38 -1.79
C ARG A 39 -20.62 -12.15 -1.48
N GLN A 40 -21.37 -12.16 -0.38
CA GLN A 40 -22.26 -11.04 0.01
C GLN A 40 -22.06 -10.60 1.47
N GLY A 41 -21.15 -11.24 2.20
CA GLY A 41 -20.95 -11.04 3.62
C GLY A 41 -19.57 -10.50 3.98
N SER A 42 -19.31 -10.57 5.27
CA SER A 42 -18.02 -10.27 5.90
C SER A 42 -17.29 -11.56 6.25
N ILE A 43 -15.96 -11.47 6.35
CA ILE A 43 -15.12 -12.52 6.91
C ILE A 43 -14.64 -12.07 8.29
N ARG A 44 -14.70 -12.95 9.28
CA ARG A 44 -14.14 -12.73 10.61
C ARG A 44 -13.14 -13.83 10.96
N ILE A 45 -11.94 -13.44 11.35
CA ILE A 45 -10.92 -14.32 11.90
C ILE A 45 -10.92 -14.11 13.41
N GLU A 46 -11.25 -15.17 14.15
CA GLU A 46 -11.39 -15.10 15.61
C GLU A 46 -10.04 -14.87 16.33
N PRO A 47 -10.08 -14.45 17.60
CA PRO A 47 -8.89 -14.38 18.44
C PRO A 47 -8.18 -15.73 18.50
N ASP A 48 -6.85 -15.70 18.67
CA ASP A 48 -5.99 -16.91 18.77
C ASP A 48 -5.95 -17.80 17.51
N VAL A 49 -6.66 -17.43 16.44
CA VAL A 49 -6.64 -18.15 15.16
C VAL A 49 -5.50 -17.64 14.28
N GLN A 50 -4.76 -18.56 13.67
CA GLN A 50 -3.73 -18.27 12.68
C GLN A 50 -4.16 -18.74 11.29
N VAL A 51 -4.40 -17.79 10.40
CA VAL A 51 -4.85 -18.05 9.03
C VAL A 51 -3.74 -17.71 8.06
N GLU A 52 -3.36 -18.67 7.22
CA GLU A 52 -2.56 -18.43 6.03
C GLU A 52 -3.46 -18.63 4.81
N ALA A 53 -3.56 -17.63 3.94
CA ALA A 53 -4.43 -17.70 2.77
C ALA A 53 -3.74 -17.19 1.51
N VAL A 54 -3.95 -17.84 0.36
CA VAL A 54 -3.52 -17.26 -0.91
C VAL A 54 -4.43 -16.08 -1.28
N ASN A 55 -5.75 -16.26 -1.18
CA ASN A 55 -6.71 -15.24 -1.53
C ASN A 55 -7.85 -15.13 -0.50
N ILE A 56 -8.15 -13.92 -0.06
CA ILE A 56 -9.30 -13.59 0.77
C ILE A 56 -10.15 -12.57 0.02
N ARG A 57 -11.43 -12.88 -0.12
CA ARG A 57 -12.41 -11.98 -0.74
C ARG A 57 -13.66 -11.88 0.12
N CYS A 58 -14.06 -10.65 0.44
CA CYS A 58 -15.37 -10.40 1.04
C CYS A 58 -16.01 -9.15 0.44
N ALA A 59 -17.35 -9.13 0.39
CA ALA A 59 -18.08 -7.99 -0.16
C ALA A 59 -18.07 -6.78 0.78
N LYS A 60 -17.99 -7.02 2.09
CA LYS A 60 -18.07 -5.99 3.13
C LYS A 60 -16.75 -5.86 3.87
N VAL A 61 -16.65 -6.48 5.04
CA VAL A 61 -15.54 -6.24 5.97
C VAL A 61 -14.77 -7.52 6.22
N CYS A 62 -13.44 -7.43 6.23
CA CYS A 62 -12.54 -8.44 6.74
C CYS A 62 -12.12 -8.06 8.16
N TYR A 63 -12.74 -8.67 9.16
CA TYR A 63 -12.44 -8.49 10.57
C TYR A 63 -11.34 -9.46 11.00
N VAL A 64 -10.24 -8.94 11.51
CA VAL A 64 -9.11 -9.76 11.97
C VAL A 64 -8.85 -9.49 13.45
N GLN A 65 -9.07 -10.52 14.27
CA GLN A 65 -8.78 -10.48 15.71
C GLN A 65 -7.57 -11.35 16.08
N GLY A 66 -7.29 -12.39 15.30
CA GLY A 66 -6.12 -13.25 15.45
C GLY A 66 -4.94 -12.84 14.56
N SER A 67 -4.34 -13.81 13.88
CA SER A 67 -3.27 -13.62 12.91
C SER A 67 -3.73 -13.97 11.51
N LEU A 68 -3.46 -13.08 10.56
CA LEU A 68 -3.75 -13.28 9.15
C LEU A 68 -2.50 -13.06 8.30
N THR A 69 -2.11 -14.05 7.52
CA THR A 69 -1.14 -13.92 6.42
C THR A 69 -1.86 -14.18 5.11
N ALA A 70 -1.95 -13.18 4.23
CA ALA A 70 -2.61 -13.32 2.94
C ALA A 70 -1.89 -12.65 1.77
N TRP A 71 -1.81 -13.33 0.63
CA TRP A 71 -1.20 -12.76 -0.59
C TRP A 71 -2.13 -11.84 -1.36
N LYS A 72 -3.45 -12.03 -1.23
CA LYS A 72 -4.43 -11.12 -1.83
C LYS A 72 -5.60 -10.97 -0.89
N VAL A 73 -5.92 -9.73 -0.52
CA VAL A 73 -7.14 -9.41 0.22
C VAL A 73 -7.96 -8.39 -0.58
N GLN A 74 -9.18 -8.78 -0.91
CA GLN A 74 -10.18 -7.94 -1.58
C GLN A 74 -11.38 -7.78 -0.66
N ALA A 75 -11.56 -6.57 -0.16
CA ALA A 75 -12.60 -6.23 0.79
C ALA A 75 -12.95 -4.74 0.68
N GLN A 76 -14.21 -4.38 0.95
CA GLN A 76 -14.58 -2.97 1.07
C GLN A 76 -13.89 -2.33 2.29
N SER A 77 -13.78 -3.06 3.40
CA SER A 77 -13.07 -2.63 4.61
C SER A 77 -12.22 -3.76 5.19
N ILE A 78 -11.07 -3.42 5.76
CA ILE A 78 -10.28 -4.32 6.61
C ILE A 78 -10.20 -3.68 8.00
N GLU A 79 -10.60 -4.44 9.02
CA GLU A 79 -10.55 -4.00 10.42
C GLU A 79 -9.64 -4.94 11.21
N LEU A 80 -8.54 -4.39 11.71
CA LEU A 80 -7.59 -5.10 12.57
C LEU A 80 -7.82 -4.70 14.03
N GLU A 81 -8.12 -5.65 14.90
CA GLU A 81 -8.27 -5.40 16.34
C GLU A 81 -6.92 -5.08 17.01
N GLU A 82 -6.93 -4.51 18.22
CA GLU A 82 -5.76 -3.96 18.92
C GLU A 82 -4.58 -4.94 19.01
N SER A 83 -4.83 -6.24 19.19
CA SER A 83 -3.77 -7.27 19.30
C SER A 83 -3.54 -8.10 18.02
N ALA A 84 -4.26 -7.78 16.94
CA ALA A 84 -4.23 -8.55 15.71
C ALA A 84 -2.92 -8.39 14.94
N ARG A 85 -2.49 -9.45 14.25
CA ARG A 85 -1.28 -9.43 13.39
C ARG A 85 -1.67 -9.73 11.96
N ALA A 86 -1.34 -8.84 11.04
CA ALA A 86 -1.74 -8.95 9.64
C ALA A 86 -0.54 -8.80 8.69
N HIS A 87 -0.18 -9.87 8.01
CA HIS A 87 0.78 -9.88 6.90
C HIS A 87 0.00 -9.95 5.60
N ILE A 88 -0.42 -8.80 5.09
CA ILE A 88 -1.36 -8.71 3.96
C ILE A 88 -0.73 -7.94 2.81
N ILE A 89 -0.81 -8.50 1.61
CA ILE A 89 -0.56 -7.76 0.37
C ILE A 89 -1.89 -7.20 -0.15
N LEU A 90 -2.02 -5.87 -0.12
CA LEU A 90 -3.24 -5.14 -0.47
C LEU A 90 -3.23 -4.81 -1.96
N GLN A 91 -4.21 -5.28 -2.73
CA GLN A 91 -4.33 -4.93 -4.16
C GLN A 91 -5.59 -4.12 -4.47
N GLU A 92 -6.70 -4.33 -3.73
CA GLU A 92 -8.03 -3.76 -4.02
C GLU A 92 -8.84 -3.65 -2.72
N THR A 93 -8.43 -2.79 -1.80
CA THR A 93 -9.19 -2.48 -0.56
C THR A 93 -9.66 -1.05 -0.63
N ASP A 94 -10.86 -0.68 -0.14
CA ASP A 94 -11.41 0.70 -0.16
C ASP A 94 -11.26 1.46 1.16
N SER A 95 -11.27 0.75 2.30
CA SER A 95 -11.04 1.33 3.63
C SER A 95 -10.20 0.41 4.53
N LEU A 96 -9.35 0.97 5.39
CA LEU A 96 -8.44 0.24 6.26
C LEU A 96 -8.45 0.85 7.66
N GLN A 97 -8.88 0.08 8.65
CA GLN A 97 -8.87 0.48 10.06
C GLN A 97 -7.89 -0.42 10.82
N ILE A 98 -6.92 0.19 11.48
CA ILE A 98 -5.83 -0.50 12.17
C ILE A 98 -5.93 -0.16 13.67
N GLY A 99 -6.05 -1.20 14.50
CA GLY A 99 -5.99 -1.07 15.96
C GLY A 99 -4.62 -0.59 16.44
N ARG A 100 -4.54 -0.02 17.64
CA ARG A 100 -3.35 0.72 18.12
C ARG A 100 -2.04 -0.08 18.14
N GLU A 101 -2.10 -1.40 18.37
CA GLU A 101 -0.92 -2.27 18.37
C GLU A 101 -0.89 -3.24 17.18
N ALA A 102 -1.82 -3.08 16.24
CA ALA A 102 -1.91 -3.95 15.07
C ALA A 102 -0.74 -3.69 14.12
N ARG A 103 -0.15 -4.77 13.60
CA ARG A 103 0.98 -4.71 12.67
C ARG A 103 0.50 -5.12 11.29
N LEU A 104 0.56 -4.18 10.35
CA LEU A 104 0.37 -4.43 8.92
C LEU A 104 1.74 -4.52 8.25
N VAL A 105 2.01 -5.67 7.63
CA VAL A 105 3.23 -5.88 6.84
C VAL A 105 2.81 -6.23 5.41
N GLY A 106 3.10 -5.32 4.47
CA GLY A 106 2.84 -5.52 3.05
C GLY A 106 4.14 -5.72 2.26
N ASN A 107 4.07 -6.52 1.19
CA ASN A 107 5.12 -6.60 0.17
C ASN A 107 4.81 -5.56 -0.92
N PHE A 108 5.12 -4.30 -0.62
CA PHE A 108 4.90 -3.20 -1.56
C PHE A 108 5.89 -3.33 -2.71
N SER A 109 5.37 -3.37 -3.94
CA SER A 109 6.19 -3.49 -5.15
C SER A 109 7.01 -2.22 -5.43
N SER A 110 6.64 -1.09 -4.81
CA SER A 110 7.34 0.20 -4.90
C SER A 110 6.97 1.13 -3.74
N GLU A 111 7.84 2.13 -3.47
CA GLU A 111 7.57 3.21 -2.51
C GLU A 111 6.32 4.02 -2.88
N LYS A 112 5.98 4.07 -4.18
CA LYS A 112 4.74 4.64 -4.72
C LYS A 112 3.48 3.97 -4.17
N GLU A 113 3.45 2.64 -4.11
CA GLU A 113 2.31 1.85 -3.64
C GLU A 113 2.10 2.04 -2.13
N LEU A 114 3.20 2.06 -1.38
CA LEU A 114 3.20 2.38 0.06
C LEU A 114 2.66 3.80 0.31
N PHE A 115 3.15 4.78 -0.45
CA PHE A 115 2.71 6.17 -0.32
C PHE A 115 1.27 6.39 -0.77
N LEU A 116 0.80 5.72 -1.83
CA LEU A 116 -0.59 5.74 -2.27
C LEU A 116 -1.51 5.21 -1.17
N LEU A 117 -1.15 4.09 -0.55
CA LEU A 117 -1.86 3.55 0.60
C LEU A 117 -1.94 4.60 1.73
N PHE A 118 -0.81 5.18 2.10
CA PHE A 118 -0.78 6.19 3.17
C PHE A 118 -1.50 7.49 2.81
N SER A 119 -1.47 7.91 1.56
CA SER A 119 -2.17 9.11 1.09
C SER A 119 -3.67 8.93 1.15
N ARG A 120 -4.17 7.74 0.78
CA ARG A 120 -5.59 7.40 0.88
C ARG A 120 -6.08 7.25 2.33
N PHE A 121 -5.19 6.92 3.25
CA PHE A 121 -5.49 6.78 4.69
C PHE A 121 -4.95 7.93 5.55
N ALA A 122 -4.56 9.05 4.94
CA ALA A 122 -3.84 10.11 5.64
C ALA A 122 -4.65 10.77 6.77
N GLU A 123 -5.98 10.80 6.66
CA GLU A 123 -6.85 11.31 7.73
C GLU A 123 -6.98 10.33 8.90
N GLN A 124 -7.03 9.02 8.63
CA GLN A 124 -7.09 7.97 9.64
C GLN A 124 -5.74 7.73 10.33
N MET A 125 -4.63 8.03 9.64
CA MET A 125 -3.27 7.96 10.19
C MET A 125 -2.92 9.18 11.07
N ARG A 126 -3.51 10.36 10.80
CA ARG A 126 -3.28 11.58 11.62
C ARG A 126 -3.84 11.50 13.04
N SER A 127 -4.78 10.59 13.30
CA SER A 127 -5.31 10.33 14.64
C SER A 127 -4.54 9.24 15.40
N MET A 128 -3.54 8.60 14.78
CA MET A 128 -2.69 7.61 15.43
C MET A 128 -1.45 8.29 16.04
N PRO A 129 -1.14 8.02 17.32
CA PRO A 129 0.12 8.44 17.88
C PRO A 129 1.23 7.57 17.26
N PHE A 130 2.43 8.13 17.11
CA PHE A 130 3.69 7.50 16.69
C PHE A 130 4.05 7.53 15.19
N GLY A 131 5.35 7.81 15.00
CA GLY A 131 6.02 8.04 13.73
C GLY A 131 6.65 6.79 13.11
N PHE A 132 6.90 6.94 11.81
CA PHE A 132 7.46 5.94 10.93
C PHE A 132 8.90 5.58 11.34
N SER A 133 9.11 4.36 11.84
CA SER A 133 10.46 3.80 11.94
C SER A 133 10.80 3.08 10.64
N ARG A 134 11.60 3.74 9.79
CA ARG A 134 12.29 3.11 8.66
C ARG A 134 13.27 2.09 9.25
N ARG A 135 12.91 0.81 9.26
CA ARG A 135 13.81 -0.24 9.74
C ARG A 135 14.88 -0.52 8.67
N SER A 136 15.96 0.24 8.75
CA SER A 136 17.30 -0.14 8.29
C SER A 136 18.01 -1.08 9.29
N GLU A 137 17.30 -1.63 10.28
CA GLU A 137 17.89 -2.32 11.44
C GLU A 137 17.29 -3.72 11.71
N ILE A 138 16.97 -4.51 10.68
CA ILE A 138 16.79 -5.97 10.84
C ILE A 138 17.87 -6.73 10.05
N GLU A 139 19.12 -6.30 10.14
CA GLU A 139 20.26 -7.10 9.64
C GLU A 139 21.11 -7.71 10.76
N GLN A 140 20.72 -7.56 12.03
CA GLN A 140 21.48 -8.13 13.15
C GLN A 140 20.59 -8.74 14.22
N ALA A 141 19.86 -9.82 13.87
CA ALA A 141 19.44 -10.80 14.87
C ALA A 141 19.16 -12.16 14.21
N SER A 142 20.10 -13.08 14.41
CA SER A 142 19.87 -14.53 14.44
C SER A 142 19.56 -15.24 13.12
N ARG A 143 20.59 -15.43 12.29
CA ARG A 143 20.65 -16.60 11.40
C ARG A 143 20.88 -17.86 12.25
N PRO A 144 19.98 -18.87 12.26
CA PRO A 144 20.40 -20.20 12.67
C PRO A 144 21.33 -20.77 11.59
N ARG A 145 22.49 -21.22 12.07
CA ARG A 145 23.56 -21.88 11.33
C ARG A 145 23.01 -23.20 10.77
N LEU A 146 22.88 -23.31 9.46
CA LEU A 146 22.83 -24.62 8.79
C LEU A 146 24.08 -24.80 7.94
N GLU A 147 24.59 -26.01 8.02
CA GLU A 147 25.91 -26.45 7.63
C GLU A 147 26.12 -26.47 6.11
N SER A 148 27.40 -26.37 5.78
CA SER A 148 28.03 -26.35 4.46
C SER A 148 27.66 -27.49 3.53
N VAL A 149 27.35 -27.17 2.28
CA VAL A 149 27.66 -28.01 1.11
C VAL A 149 28.28 -27.11 0.04
N THR A 150 29.59 -27.32 -0.17
CA THR A 150 30.43 -26.98 -1.35
C THR A 150 29.78 -27.50 -2.64
N ASP A 151 29.86 -26.92 -3.84
CA ASP A 151 30.90 -26.15 -4.50
C ASP A 151 30.33 -25.63 -5.85
N GLU A 152 31.09 -24.75 -6.49
CA GLU A 152 31.13 -24.43 -7.93
C GLU A 152 30.43 -23.16 -8.48
N ARG A 153 31.30 -22.14 -8.59
CA ARG A 153 31.53 -21.24 -9.74
C ARG A 153 30.69 -19.97 -9.89
N GLN A 154 31.26 -18.92 -9.32
CA GLN A 154 31.18 -17.53 -9.81
C GLN A 154 31.77 -17.42 -11.25
N PRO A 155 31.36 -16.40 -12.02
CA PRO A 155 32.18 -15.18 -11.98
C PRO A 155 31.39 -13.89 -11.82
N ARG A 156 32.07 -12.99 -11.09
CA ARG A 156 31.75 -11.59 -10.83
C ARG A 156 31.50 -10.80 -12.12
N GLN A 157 30.48 -9.95 -12.10
CA GLN A 157 30.53 -8.65 -12.79
C GLN A 157 30.16 -7.53 -11.82
N LYS A 158 31.08 -6.59 -11.69
CA LYS A 158 30.94 -5.26 -11.11
C LYS A 158 30.25 -4.35 -12.13
N ALA A 159 29.28 -3.55 -11.69
CA ALA A 159 28.92 -2.19 -12.14
C ALA A 159 27.60 -1.82 -11.42
N LEU A 160 27.51 -0.89 -10.47
CA LEU A 160 27.43 0.57 -10.67
C LEU A 160 26.73 0.95 -11.97
N GLY A 161 25.44 1.29 -11.88
CA GLY A 161 24.68 1.87 -12.99
C GLY A 161 23.20 1.97 -12.64
N GLY A 162 22.71 3.19 -12.50
CA GLY A 162 21.28 3.49 -12.43
C GLY A 162 20.55 3.01 -13.67
N GLY A 163 19.28 2.67 -13.49
CA GLY A 163 18.42 2.18 -14.55
C GLY A 163 17.04 1.90 -13.99
N SER A 164 16.30 2.96 -13.66
CA SER A 164 14.85 2.87 -13.55
C SER A 164 14.34 2.39 -14.91
N ASN A 165 13.97 1.11 -15.00
CA ASN A 165 13.30 0.55 -16.16
C ASN A 165 11.90 1.18 -16.26
N GLY A 166 11.84 2.36 -16.87
CA GLY A 166 10.62 3.10 -17.16
C GLY A 166 9.82 2.38 -18.25
N ARG A 167 8.55 2.10 -17.94
CA ARG A 167 7.52 2.06 -18.99
C ARG A 167 7.31 3.51 -19.44
N PRO A 168 7.19 3.79 -20.75
CA PRO A 168 7.10 5.15 -21.30
C PRO A 168 5.84 5.94 -20.88
N ASP A 169 4.87 5.28 -20.22
CA ASP A 169 3.59 5.88 -19.83
C ASP A 169 3.48 6.22 -18.33
N GLN A 170 4.59 6.13 -17.56
CA GLN A 170 4.56 6.38 -16.12
C GLN A 170 5.42 7.58 -15.74
N LEU A 171 4.82 8.54 -15.04
CA LEU A 171 5.54 9.67 -14.43
C LEU A 171 6.69 9.15 -13.54
N PRO A 172 7.85 9.82 -13.57
CA PRO A 172 8.91 9.64 -12.58
C PRO A 172 8.39 9.72 -11.15
N ASP A 173 9.06 9.03 -10.23
CA ASP A 173 8.58 8.85 -8.86
C ASP A 173 8.35 10.17 -8.13
N GLU A 174 9.28 11.10 -8.26
CA GLU A 174 9.20 12.42 -7.61
C GLU A 174 8.00 13.24 -8.14
N LEU A 175 7.76 13.18 -9.46
CA LEU A 175 6.65 13.90 -10.09
C LEU A 175 5.30 13.28 -9.74
N PHE A 176 5.25 11.95 -9.64
CA PHE A 176 4.07 11.24 -9.15
C PHE A 176 3.73 11.63 -7.70
N PHE A 177 4.71 11.67 -6.81
CA PHE A 177 4.49 12.09 -5.42
C PHE A 177 4.04 13.55 -5.32
N ALA A 178 4.61 14.43 -6.14
CA ALA A 178 4.16 15.82 -6.23
C ALA A 178 2.69 15.91 -6.69
N GLN A 179 2.26 15.06 -7.64
CA GLN A 179 0.87 15.02 -8.09
C GLN A 179 -0.08 14.67 -6.94
N VAL A 180 0.18 13.60 -6.19
CA VAL A 180 -0.68 13.18 -5.08
C VAL A 180 -0.82 14.26 -4.01
N LEU A 181 0.29 14.93 -3.66
CA LEU A 181 0.28 16.04 -2.70
C LEU A 181 -0.57 17.22 -3.19
N LEU A 182 -0.49 17.55 -4.49
CA LEU A 182 -1.26 18.63 -5.10
C LEU A 182 -2.76 18.25 -5.24
N GLU A 183 -3.11 16.99 -5.50
CA GLU A 183 -4.50 16.54 -5.56
C GLU A 183 -5.19 16.68 -4.20
N ARG A 184 -4.50 16.26 -3.15
CA ARG A 184 -4.96 16.46 -1.77
C ARG A 184 -5.13 17.95 -1.42
N GLU A 185 -4.25 18.79 -1.95
CA GLU A 185 -4.31 20.22 -1.72
C GLU A 185 -5.46 20.89 -2.48
N ALA A 186 -5.82 20.37 -3.66
CA ALA A 186 -7.01 20.80 -4.41
C ALA A 186 -8.31 20.44 -3.68
N GLU A 187 -8.35 19.32 -2.96
CA GLU A 187 -9.50 18.91 -2.15
C GLU A 187 -9.70 19.79 -0.90
N LYS A 188 -8.65 20.45 -0.41
CA LYS A 188 -8.76 21.38 0.72
C LYS A 188 -9.42 22.69 0.28
N ALA A 189 -10.55 23.01 0.88
CA ALA A 189 -11.30 24.24 0.58
C ALA A 189 -10.60 25.57 0.99
N GLY A 190 -9.39 25.52 1.57
CA GLY A 190 -8.73 26.66 2.23
C GLY A 190 -7.94 27.64 1.34
N GLY A 191 -7.74 27.34 0.06
CA GLY A 191 -6.95 28.19 -0.84
C GLY A 191 -7.76 29.30 -1.54
N GLY A 192 -7.16 30.49 -1.69
CA GLY A 192 -7.69 31.58 -2.51
C GLY A 192 -7.75 31.23 -4.01
N PRO A 193 -8.43 32.05 -4.85
CA PRO A 193 -8.68 31.73 -6.26
C PRO A 193 -7.39 31.56 -7.09
N THR A 194 -6.36 32.37 -6.82
CA THR A 194 -5.04 32.25 -7.47
C THR A 194 -4.36 30.93 -7.12
N TYR A 195 -4.44 30.53 -5.85
CA TYR A 195 -3.84 29.28 -5.37
C TYR A 195 -4.46 28.06 -6.04
N ARG A 196 -5.80 28.00 -6.09
CA ARG A 196 -6.51 26.89 -6.75
C ARG A 196 -6.16 26.77 -8.23
N ARG A 197 -6.10 27.92 -8.93
CA ARG A 197 -5.71 27.95 -10.34
C ARG A 197 -4.30 27.40 -10.56
N VAL A 198 -3.34 27.79 -9.72
CA VAL A 198 -1.96 27.29 -9.80
C VAL A 198 -1.91 25.78 -9.56
N VAL A 199 -2.58 25.28 -8.53
CA VAL A 199 -2.64 23.84 -8.22
C VAL A 199 -3.29 23.06 -9.38
N GLU A 200 -4.41 23.54 -9.93
CA GLU A 200 -5.07 22.92 -11.08
C GLU A 200 -4.20 22.88 -12.33
N GLN A 201 -3.44 23.95 -12.60
CA GLN A 201 -2.49 24.00 -13.72
C GLN A 201 -1.34 23.00 -13.55
N LEU A 202 -0.73 22.94 -12.36
CA LEU A 202 0.31 21.95 -12.05
C LEU A 202 -0.22 20.52 -12.18
N LEU A 203 -1.43 20.25 -11.68
CA LEU A 203 -2.10 18.96 -11.82
C LEU A 203 -2.42 18.61 -13.27
N THR A 204 -2.75 19.60 -14.10
CA THR A 204 -3.00 19.37 -15.53
C THR A 204 -1.75 18.84 -16.23
N HIS A 205 -0.59 19.45 -16.00
CA HIS A 205 0.67 18.99 -16.57
C HIS A 205 1.08 17.60 -16.06
N LEU A 206 0.94 17.38 -14.75
CA LEU A 206 1.25 16.08 -14.14
C LEU A 206 0.35 14.97 -14.68
N ARG A 207 -0.97 15.16 -14.69
CA ARG A 207 -1.93 14.16 -15.22
C ARG A 207 -1.75 13.87 -16.71
N ALA A 208 -1.36 14.89 -17.49
CA ALA A 208 -1.07 14.72 -18.91
C ALA A 208 0.28 14.03 -19.17
N GLY A 209 1.12 13.83 -18.15
CA GLY A 209 2.48 13.34 -18.33
C GLY A 209 3.39 14.31 -19.06
N ASP A 210 3.01 15.59 -19.17
CA ASP A 210 3.75 16.60 -19.93
C ASP A 210 4.89 17.19 -19.08
N VAL A 211 5.94 16.39 -18.95
CA VAL A 211 7.14 16.72 -18.16
C VAL A 211 7.86 17.95 -18.73
N GLU A 212 7.81 18.19 -20.04
CA GLU A 212 8.48 19.33 -20.68
C GLU A 212 7.72 20.65 -20.47
N ALA A 213 6.39 20.64 -20.48
CA ALA A 213 5.62 21.79 -20.03
C ALA A 213 5.83 22.06 -18.54
N LEU A 214 5.81 21.02 -17.70
CA LEU A 214 6.08 21.19 -16.27
C LEU A 214 7.49 21.75 -16.01
N ARG A 215 8.51 21.29 -16.74
CA ARG A 215 9.88 21.82 -16.63
C ARG A 215 9.94 23.32 -16.90
N ARG A 216 9.21 23.80 -17.90
CA ARG A 216 9.18 25.23 -18.27
C ARG A 216 8.43 26.07 -17.24
N ASP A 217 7.27 25.58 -16.78
CA ASP A 217 6.31 26.44 -16.11
C ASP A 217 6.35 26.32 -14.56
N HIS A 218 6.93 25.24 -14.01
CA HIS A 218 6.87 24.98 -12.56
C HIS A 218 7.45 26.12 -11.71
N ALA A 219 8.57 26.73 -12.11
CA ALA A 219 9.22 27.79 -11.35
C ALA A 219 8.33 29.04 -11.24
N GLU A 220 7.65 29.40 -12.34
CA GLU A 220 6.72 30.52 -12.36
C GLU A 220 5.47 30.19 -11.54
N LEU A 221 4.85 29.02 -11.78
CA LEU A 221 3.64 28.58 -11.09
C LEU A 221 3.84 28.52 -9.57
N PHE A 222 4.93 27.93 -9.09
CA PHE A 222 5.24 27.90 -7.65
C PHE A 222 5.56 29.28 -7.06
N SER A 223 6.03 30.25 -7.85
CA SER A 223 6.33 31.60 -7.37
C SER A 223 5.10 32.47 -7.16
N GLN A 224 3.98 32.16 -7.83
CA GLN A 224 2.71 32.89 -7.72
C GLN A 224 2.00 32.66 -6.38
N VAL A 225 2.44 31.67 -5.60
CA VAL A 225 1.85 31.30 -4.31
C VAL A 225 2.73 31.82 -3.18
N SER A 226 2.22 32.81 -2.45
CA SER A 226 2.90 33.44 -1.31
C SER A 226 2.65 32.76 0.04
N HIS A 227 1.54 32.02 0.17
CA HIS A 227 1.23 31.19 1.34
C HIS A 227 1.11 29.74 0.89
N SER A 228 2.10 28.92 1.25
CA SER A 228 2.15 27.51 0.92
C SER A 228 1.76 26.64 2.12
N SER A 229 0.94 25.61 1.88
CA SER A 229 0.78 24.52 2.84
C SER A 229 2.06 23.66 2.89
N ASP A 230 2.18 22.83 3.92
CA ASP A 230 3.28 21.85 4.02
C ASP A 230 3.30 20.90 2.80
N ASP A 231 2.12 20.45 2.36
CA ASP A 231 1.95 19.56 1.21
C ASP A 231 2.38 20.28 -0.10
N PHE A 232 2.01 21.55 -0.28
CA PHE A 232 2.42 22.35 -1.43
C PHE A 232 3.94 22.62 -1.46
N SER A 233 4.52 22.92 -0.29
CA SER A 233 5.95 23.15 -0.15
C SER A 233 6.74 21.88 -0.45
N ARG A 234 6.24 20.72 -0.01
CA ARG A 234 6.83 19.42 -0.29
C ARG A 234 6.71 19.02 -1.76
N ALA A 235 5.56 19.28 -2.39
CA ALA A 235 5.38 19.07 -3.83
C ALA A 235 6.37 19.92 -4.65
N ARG A 236 6.56 21.20 -4.28
CA ARG A 236 7.56 22.08 -4.89
C ARG A 236 8.97 21.49 -4.80
N GLN A 237 9.37 21.03 -3.62
CA GLN A 237 10.68 20.43 -3.41
C GLN A 237 10.90 19.22 -4.32
N LEU A 238 9.94 18.30 -4.39
CA LEU A 238 10.03 17.09 -5.21
C LEU A 238 10.15 17.41 -6.71
N VAL A 239 9.36 18.37 -7.21
CA VAL A 239 9.44 18.81 -8.61
C VAL A 239 10.79 19.46 -8.91
N SER A 240 11.29 20.32 -8.01
CA SER A 240 12.59 20.97 -8.18
C SER A 240 13.77 19.98 -8.10
N GLU A 241 13.74 19.03 -7.16
CA GLU A 241 14.76 17.99 -7.04
C GLU A 241 14.80 17.09 -8.28
N HIS A 242 13.63 16.71 -8.80
CA HIS A 242 13.53 15.94 -10.04
C HIS A 242 14.23 16.65 -11.20
N PHE A 243 13.88 17.91 -11.46
CA PHE A 243 14.49 18.65 -12.57
C PHE A 243 15.96 19.03 -12.33
N ALA A 244 16.39 19.20 -11.07
CA ALA A 244 17.79 19.41 -10.75
C ALA A 244 18.65 18.14 -10.94
N SER A 245 18.05 16.95 -10.76
CA SER A 245 18.74 15.66 -10.94
C SER A 245 18.84 15.21 -12.41
N VAL A 246 17.97 15.74 -13.28
CA VAL A 246 17.89 15.38 -14.71
C VAL A 246 18.62 16.39 -15.61
N ALA A 247 19.06 17.53 -15.06
CA ALA A 247 19.85 18.57 -15.74
C ALA A 247 21.36 18.26 -15.70
#